data_AF-A0A2U8WRX5-F1
#
_entry.id   AF-A0A2U8WRX5-F1
#
_cell.length_a   1.000
_cell.length_b   1.000
_cell.length_c   1.000
_cell.angle_alpha   90.00
_cell.angle_beta   90.00
_cell.angle_gamma   90.00
#
_symmetry.space_group_name_H-M   'P 1'
#
loop_
_entity.id
_entity.type
_entity.pdbx_description
1 polymer ?
#
loop_
_entity_poly.entity_id
_entity_poly.type
_entity_poly.pdbx_seq_one_letter_code
_entity_poly.pdbx_strand_id
1 'polypeptide(L)'
;MSVPVWFRMLVWQLRNVGPVRRSRDRRSDIEQRAIDAMIGDYRGQRFREIPPDPRRVDPIRLRALSERLSDPYAYRWRETQANAELVDALFHTIPSSNGARWGLCLDKLAHDEGQGPTIAVASGGPARMFAWGMFEPHHCVTACGMSVRDFITSYDEAVRLLDKVLPGHGFTLQRTGRATTVRLEKDGSIGPRITGSHAALALVLAILDHLEQAPHAAAPWRTI
;
A
#
# COMPACT_ATOMS: atom_id res chain seq x y z
N MET A 1 -10.90 -53.40 27.78
CA MET A 1 -11.32 -52.05 27.34
C MET A 1 -10.61 -51.72 26.04
N SER A 2 -11.34 -51.73 24.92
CA SER A 2 -10.83 -51.48 23.58
C SER A 2 -10.75 -49.97 23.32
N VAL A 3 -9.55 -49.47 23.01
CA VAL A 3 -9.34 -48.07 22.64
C VAL A 3 -10.06 -47.80 21.31
N PRO A 4 -10.92 -46.76 21.22
CA PRO A 4 -11.68 -46.49 20.00
C PRO A 4 -10.76 -46.17 18.82
N VAL A 5 -11.11 -46.66 17.63
CA VAL A 5 -10.32 -46.55 16.39
C VAL A 5 -9.98 -45.10 16.04
N TRP A 6 -10.88 -44.15 16.35
CA TRP A 6 -10.64 -42.72 16.11
C TRP A 6 -9.44 -42.18 16.90
N PHE A 7 -9.16 -42.74 18.08
CA PHE A 7 -8.10 -42.29 18.96
C PHE A 7 -6.75 -42.77 18.43
N ARG A 8 -6.74 -43.96 17.81
CA ARG A 8 -5.58 -44.47 17.06
C ARG A 8 -5.32 -43.67 15.78
N MET A 9 -6.37 -43.25 15.05
CA MET A 9 -6.21 -42.37 13.89
C MET A 9 -5.69 -40.98 14.27
N LEU A 10 -6.16 -40.41 15.38
CA LEU A 10 -5.76 -39.08 15.85
C LEU A 10 -4.32 -39.10 16.40
N VAL A 11 -3.94 -40.15 17.12
CA VAL A 11 -2.55 -40.38 17.55
C VAL A 11 -1.62 -40.67 16.36
N TRP A 12 -2.10 -41.36 15.32
CA TRP A 12 -1.34 -41.60 14.09
C TRP A 12 -1.14 -40.32 13.28
N GLN A 13 -2.15 -39.46 13.14
CA GLN A 13 -2.01 -38.13 12.55
C GLN A 13 -1.03 -37.26 13.34
N LEU A 14 -1.11 -37.25 14.68
CA LEU A 14 -0.19 -36.47 15.52
C LEU A 14 1.26 -37.00 15.50
N ARG A 15 1.48 -38.30 15.24
CA ARG A 15 2.82 -38.89 15.12
C ARG A 15 3.43 -38.77 13.73
N ASN A 16 2.62 -38.78 12.67
CA ASN A 16 3.08 -38.69 11.28
C ASN A 16 3.11 -37.26 10.72
N VAL A 17 2.52 -36.29 11.43
CA VAL A 17 2.95 -34.89 11.31
C VAL A 17 4.27 -34.76 12.06
N GLY A 18 5.32 -35.36 11.47
CA GLY A 18 6.69 -34.96 11.80
C GLY A 18 6.83 -33.46 11.61
N PRO A 19 7.83 -32.80 12.24
CA PRO A 19 8.02 -31.37 12.05
C PRO A 19 8.02 -31.12 10.55
N VAL A 20 7.07 -30.33 10.07
CA VAL A 20 7.05 -29.88 8.68
C VAL A 20 8.46 -29.34 8.48
N ARG A 21 9.30 -30.08 7.76
CA ARG A 21 10.57 -29.58 7.29
C ARG A 21 10.15 -28.42 6.40
N ARG A 22 10.11 -27.22 6.99
CA ARG A 22 10.06 -25.98 6.23
C ARG A 22 11.27 -26.11 5.33
N SER A 23 11.07 -26.46 4.07
CA SER A 23 12.03 -26.15 3.03
C SER A 23 12.06 -24.63 3.04
N ARG A 24 12.93 -24.11 3.90
CA ARG A 24 13.11 -22.70 4.13
C ARG A 24 13.80 -22.22 2.87
N ASP A 25 12.98 -21.84 1.91
CA ASP A 25 13.48 -21.36 0.64
C ASP A 25 14.28 -20.10 0.94
N ARG A 26 15.57 -20.08 0.58
CA ARG A 26 16.51 -19.01 0.95
C ARG A 26 15.99 -17.63 0.49
N ARG A 27 15.16 -17.63 -0.56
CA ARG A 27 14.45 -16.45 -1.08
C ARG A 27 13.39 -15.92 -0.12
N SER A 28 12.61 -16.80 0.51
CA SER A 28 11.63 -16.44 1.54
C SER A 28 12.30 -15.83 2.77
N ASP A 29 13.48 -16.30 3.16
CA ASP A 29 14.24 -15.71 4.28
C ASP A 29 14.76 -14.30 3.97
N ILE A 30 15.15 -14.01 2.71
CA ILE A 30 15.59 -12.66 2.29
C ILE A 30 14.41 -11.70 2.27
N GLU A 31 13.28 -12.12 1.70
CA GLU A 31 12.06 -11.31 1.69
C GLU A 31 11.56 -11.03 3.11
N GLN A 32 11.55 -12.04 3.98
CA GLN A 32 11.16 -11.85 5.38
C GLN A 32 12.07 -10.85 6.09
N ARG A 33 13.39 -10.87 5.83
CA ARG A 33 14.32 -9.87 6.39
C ARG A 33 14.05 -8.47 5.87
N ALA A 34 13.74 -8.32 4.58
CA ALA A 34 13.42 -7.03 3.99
C ALA A 34 12.10 -6.48 4.56
N ILE A 35 11.08 -7.33 4.73
CA ILE A 35 9.81 -6.99 5.38
C ILE A 35 10.05 -6.60 6.84
N ASP A 36 10.80 -7.40 7.59
CA ASP A 36 11.13 -7.11 8.99
C ASP A 36 11.89 -5.77 9.12
N ALA A 37 12.81 -5.47 8.19
CA ALA A 37 13.54 -4.20 8.15
C ALA A 37 12.62 -3.02 7.79
N MET A 38 11.66 -3.22 6.88
CA MET A 38 10.66 -2.21 6.51
C MET A 38 9.76 -1.84 7.69
N ILE A 39 9.32 -2.84 8.48
CA ILE A 39 8.54 -2.62 9.71
C ILE A 39 9.40 -1.93 10.78
N GLY A 40 10.67 -2.33 10.87
CA GLY A 40 11.67 -1.66 11.72
C GLY A 40 11.23 -1.55 13.18
N ASP A 41 11.32 -0.32 13.71
CA ASP A 41 11.03 -0.04 15.12
C ASP A 41 9.57 -0.29 15.51
N TYR A 42 8.63 -0.23 14.56
CA TYR A 42 7.21 -0.47 14.85
C TYR A 42 6.90 -1.92 15.21
N ARG A 43 7.85 -2.85 15.04
CA ARG A 43 7.64 -4.28 15.25
C ARG A 43 7.18 -4.56 16.67
N GLY A 44 5.99 -5.17 16.78
CA GLY A 44 5.41 -5.56 18.07
C GLY A 44 4.87 -4.40 18.90
N GLN A 45 4.96 -3.16 18.41
CA GLN A 45 4.38 -2.00 19.08
C GLN A 45 2.87 -1.93 18.83
N ARG A 46 2.16 -1.41 19.82
CA ARG A 46 0.73 -1.14 19.77
C ARG A 46 0.50 0.31 20.15
N PHE A 47 -0.28 1.00 19.34
CA PHE A 47 -0.54 2.41 19.51
C PHE A 47 -2.03 2.62 19.77
N ARG A 48 -2.37 3.41 20.80
CA ARG A 48 -3.76 3.82 21.04
C ARG A 48 -4.25 4.80 19.97
N GLU A 49 -3.34 5.63 19.47
CA GLU A 49 -3.58 6.56 18.38
C GLU A 49 -2.88 6.09 17.11
N ILE A 50 -3.20 6.70 15.96
CA ILE A 50 -2.51 6.40 14.71
C ILE A 50 -1.04 6.81 14.83
N PRO A 51 -0.07 5.89 14.68
CA PRO A 51 1.34 6.24 14.79
C PRO A 51 1.77 7.19 13.66
N PRO A 52 2.84 7.98 13.86
CA PRO A 52 3.38 8.82 12.81
C PRO A 52 3.85 7.97 11.63
N ASP A 53 3.58 8.39 10.39
CA ASP A 53 4.06 7.65 9.22
C ASP A 53 5.54 8.00 8.94
N PRO A 54 6.44 7.01 8.84
CA PRO A 54 7.85 7.26 8.53
C PRO A 54 8.11 7.62 7.05
N ARG A 55 7.15 7.42 6.14
CA ARG A 55 7.35 7.47 4.68
C ARG A 55 7.32 8.90 4.14
N ARG A 56 8.51 9.42 3.84
CA ARG A 56 8.68 10.73 3.20
C ARG A 56 8.81 10.58 1.69
N VAL A 57 7.94 11.23 0.95
CA VAL A 57 8.05 11.31 -0.52
C VAL A 57 9.36 12.02 -0.87
N ASP A 58 10.14 11.42 -1.77
CA ASP A 58 11.39 11.98 -2.29
C ASP A 58 11.10 12.82 -3.56
N PRO A 59 11.19 14.17 -3.49
CA PRO A 59 10.89 15.03 -4.62
C PRO A 59 11.82 14.82 -5.81
N ILE A 60 13.10 14.49 -5.57
CA ILE A 60 14.09 14.29 -6.64
C ILE A 60 13.69 13.07 -7.48
N ARG A 61 13.26 12.00 -6.80
CA ARG A 61 12.77 10.79 -7.47
C ARG A 61 11.47 11.05 -8.22
N LEU A 62 10.54 11.83 -7.67
CA LEU A 62 9.30 12.18 -8.36
C LEU A 62 9.53 13.01 -9.61
N ARG A 63 10.44 13.99 -9.53
CA ARG A 63 10.83 14.81 -10.67
C ARG A 63 11.39 13.96 -11.81
N ALA A 64 12.33 13.06 -11.50
CA ALA A 64 12.91 12.16 -12.49
C ALA A 64 11.86 11.25 -13.16
N LEU A 65 10.88 10.77 -12.38
CA LEU A 65 9.75 10.00 -12.93
C LEU A 65 8.84 10.85 -13.82
N SER A 66 8.54 12.09 -13.42
CA SER A 66 7.73 13.04 -14.19
C SER A 66 8.39 13.38 -15.54
N GLU A 67 9.69 13.71 -15.52
CA GLU A 67 10.48 13.97 -16.72
C GLU A 67 10.48 12.77 -17.67
N ARG A 68 10.68 11.54 -17.15
CA ARG A 68 10.69 10.32 -17.98
C ARG A 68 9.30 9.94 -18.50
N LEU A 69 8.25 10.17 -17.71
CA LEU A 69 6.86 9.92 -18.12
C LEU A 69 6.41 10.88 -19.22
N SER A 70 6.90 12.12 -19.20
CA SER A 70 6.59 13.11 -20.23
C SER A 70 7.37 12.89 -21.54
N ASP A 71 8.54 12.26 -21.50
CA ASP A 71 9.37 11.97 -22.69
C ASP A 71 8.68 11.01 -23.68
N PRO A 72 8.25 11.47 -24.89
CA PRO A 72 7.57 10.65 -25.90
C PRO A 72 8.29 9.36 -26.30
N TYR A 73 9.61 9.31 -26.17
CA TYR A 73 10.42 8.16 -26.59
C TYR A 73 10.53 7.07 -25.54
N ALA A 74 10.04 7.29 -24.32
CA ALA A 74 10.09 6.33 -23.22
C ALA A 74 8.96 5.26 -23.24
N TYR A 75 8.27 5.06 -24.36
CA TYR A 75 7.04 4.23 -24.44
C TYR A 75 7.19 2.81 -23.87
N ARG A 76 8.28 2.10 -24.20
CA ARG A 76 8.52 0.73 -23.71
C ARG A 76 8.64 0.65 -22.20
N TRP A 77 9.25 1.68 -21.59
CA TRP A 77 9.35 1.77 -20.14
C TRP A 77 8.00 2.06 -19.51
N ARG A 78 7.20 2.97 -20.09
CA ARG A 78 5.86 3.31 -19.60
C ARG A 78 4.93 2.09 -19.55
N GLU A 79 5.02 1.22 -20.56
CA GLU A 79 4.19 0.02 -20.65
C GLU A 79 4.58 -1.07 -19.66
N THR A 80 5.84 -1.15 -19.23
CA THR A 80 6.37 -2.34 -18.53
C THR A 80 6.88 -2.09 -17.11
N GLN A 81 7.32 -0.87 -16.80
CA GLN A 81 8.08 -0.59 -15.57
C GLN A 81 7.55 0.63 -14.81
N ALA A 82 6.97 1.61 -15.51
CA ALA A 82 6.63 2.89 -14.90
C ALA A 82 5.61 2.81 -13.76
N ASN A 83 4.56 1.98 -13.89
CA ASN A 83 3.61 1.79 -12.79
C ASN A 83 4.32 1.25 -11.54
N ALA A 84 5.26 0.32 -11.72
CA ALA A 84 6.03 -0.23 -10.62
C ALA A 84 6.93 0.86 -10.00
N GLU A 85 7.73 1.56 -10.79
CA GLU A 85 8.59 2.63 -10.23
C GLU A 85 7.80 3.74 -9.53
N LEU A 86 6.61 4.09 -10.05
CA LEU A 86 5.67 5.03 -9.45
C LEU A 86 5.20 4.54 -8.07
N VAL A 87 4.79 3.27 -7.96
CA VAL A 87 4.35 2.69 -6.68
C VAL A 87 5.48 2.67 -5.65
N ASP A 88 6.71 2.35 -6.06
CA ASP A 88 7.85 2.38 -5.13
C ASP A 88 8.12 3.79 -4.59
N ALA A 89 8.04 4.79 -5.46
CA ALA A 89 8.30 6.18 -5.08
C ALA A 89 7.21 6.75 -4.15
N LEU A 90 5.94 6.42 -4.40
CA LEU A 90 4.81 6.99 -3.65
C LEU A 90 4.52 6.24 -2.35
N PHE A 91 4.61 4.91 -2.37
CA PHE A 91 4.17 4.06 -1.25
C PHE A 91 5.31 3.42 -0.46
N HIS A 92 6.56 3.61 -0.89
CA HIS A 92 7.77 3.05 -0.27
C HIS A 92 7.71 1.52 -0.21
N THR A 93 7.39 0.90 -1.35
CA THR A 93 7.28 -0.55 -1.43
C THR A 93 8.62 -1.23 -1.68
N ILE A 94 8.68 -2.51 -1.34
CA ILE A 94 9.76 -3.43 -1.74
C ILE A 94 9.20 -4.51 -2.69
N PRO A 95 9.93 -4.86 -3.76
CA PRO A 95 9.51 -5.93 -4.67
C PRO A 95 9.66 -7.32 -4.00
N SER A 96 8.69 -8.20 -4.24
CA SER A 96 8.76 -9.63 -3.92
C SER A 96 9.12 -10.45 -5.17
N SER A 97 9.66 -11.65 -4.96
CA SER A 97 10.07 -12.57 -6.04
C SER A 97 8.91 -13.03 -6.93
N ASN A 98 7.66 -12.92 -6.48
CA ASN A 98 6.47 -13.26 -7.26
C ASN A 98 5.91 -12.08 -8.07
N GLY A 99 6.60 -10.93 -8.09
CA GLY A 99 6.15 -9.72 -8.77
C GLY A 99 5.14 -8.86 -7.99
N ALA A 100 4.65 -9.35 -6.84
CA ALA A 100 3.90 -8.53 -5.89
C ALA A 100 4.85 -7.57 -5.16
N ARG A 101 4.26 -6.66 -4.38
CA ARG A 101 5.02 -5.68 -3.60
C ARG A 101 4.59 -5.69 -2.16
N TRP A 102 5.50 -5.38 -1.26
CA TRP A 102 5.19 -5.19 0.15
C TRP A 102 5.34 -3.72 0.49
N GLY A 103 4.36 -3.18 1.22
CA GLY A 103 4.40 -1.82 1.75
C GLY A 103 3.89 -1.78 3.18
N LEU A 104 4.13 -0.66 3.86
CA LEU A 104 3.62 -0.44 5.21
C LEU A 104 2.12 -0.14 5.21
N CYS A 105 1.39 -0.77 6.13
CA CYS A 105 -0.01 -0.49 6.39
C CYS A 105 -0.32 -0.45 7.89
N LEU A 106 -1.49 0.12 8.21
CA LEU A 106 -2.06 0.10 9.54
C LEU A 106 -3.16 -0.93 9.63
N ASP A 107 -3.03 -1.83 10.58
CA ASP A 107 -4.10 -2.71 11.00
C ASP A 107 -4.72 -2.22 12.32
N LYS A 108 -6.02 -2.47 12.46
CA LYS A 108 -6.76 -2.24 13.70
C LYS A 108 -6.95 -3.54 14.45
N LEU A 109 -6.56 -3.54 15.71
CA LEU A 109 -6.68 -4.64 16.64
C LEU A 109 -7.65 -4.27 17.75
N ALA A 110 -8.46 -5.23 18.18
CA ALA A 110 -9.21 -5.14 19.42
C ALA A 110 -8.32 -5.67 20.57
N HIS A 111 -8.05 -4.84 21.59
CA HIS A 111 -7.31 -5.26 22.77
C HIS A 111 -8.25 -5.35 23.98
N ASP A 112 -8.35 -6.56 24.55
CA ASP A 112 -8.84 -6.79 25.90
C ASP A 112 -7.67 -6.56 26.86
N GLU A 113 -7.90 -6.05 28.07
CA GLU A 113 -6.93 -5.56 29.07
C GLU A 113 -5.90 -6.64 29.53
N GLY A 114 -5.06 -7.12 28.61
CA GLY A 114 -3.89 -7.96 28.85
C GLY A 114 -4.05 -9.48 28.78
N GLN A 115 -5.24 -10.08 28.53
CA GLN A 115 -5.42 -11.55 28.67
C GLN A 115 -5.96 -12.32 27.44
N GLY A 116 -6.42 -11.66 26.37
CA GLY A 116 -7.01 -12.34 25.21
C GLY A 116 -6.11 -12.43 23.97
N PRO A 117 -6.27 -13.45 23.09
CA PRO A 117 -5.61 -13.49 21.79
C PRO A 117 -6.09 -12.33 20.90
N THR A 118 -5.16 -11.76 20.12
CA THR A 118 -5.42 -10.63 19.22
C THR A 118 -6.54 -10.94 18.23
N ILE A 119 -7.61 -10.14 18.22
CA ILE A 119 -8.66 -10.21 17.20
C ILE A 119 -8.37 -9.16 16.12
N ALA A 120 -8.01 -9.63 14.92
CA ALA A 120 -7.89 -8.76 13.75
C ALA A 120 -9.29 -8.28 13.32
N VAL A 121 -9.47 -6.96 13.22
CA VAL A 121 -10.76 -6.39 12.82
C VAL A 121 -10.78 -6.24 11.31
N ALA A 122 -11.36 -7.23 10.61
CA ALA A 122 -11.54 -7.13 9.16
C ALA A 122 -12.47 -5.98 8.78
N SER A 123 -12.34 -5.48 7.53
CA SER A 123 -13.23 -4.50 6.90
C SER A 123 -14.66 -5.07 6.78
N GLY A 124 -15.46 -4.92 7.85
CA GLY A 124 -16.80 -5.51 7.99
C GLY A 124 -16.99 -6.41 9.23
N GLY A 125 -15.94 -6.68 10.00
CA GLY A 125 -15.96 -7.37 11.31
C GLY A 125 -16.06 -6.40 12.50
N PRO A 126 -16.26 -6.93 13.72
CA PRO A 126 -17.37 -6.59 14.61
C PRO A 126 -17.26 -5.17 15.20
N ALA A 127 -17.81 -4.19 14.49
CA ALA A 127 -18.10 -2.86 15.05
C ALA A 127 -18.89 -2.94 16.37
N ARG A 128 -19.65 -4.03 16.58
CA ARG A 128 -20.36 -4.34 17.82
C ARG A 128 -19.46 -4.62 19.03
N MET A 129 -18.25 -5.16 18.84
CA MET A 129 -17.34 -5.45 19.96
C MET A 129 -16.74 -4.18 20.58
N PHE A 130 -16.46 -3.16 19.76
CA PHE A 130 -16.05 -1.84 20.23
C PHE A 130 -17.20 -1.04 20.85
N ALA A 131 -18.41 -1.18 20.29
CA ALA A 131 -19.59 -0.45 20.76
C ALA A 131 -20.04 -0.85 22.18
N TRP A 132 -19.62 -2.01 22.69
CA TRP A 132 -19.92 -2.48 24.04
C TRP A 132 -18.81 -2.19 25.05
N GLY A 133 -17.76 -1.46 24.66
CA GLY A 133 -16.68 -1.03 25.57
C GLY A 133 -15.80 -2.16 26.11
N MET A 134 -15.93 -3.39 25.60
CA MET A 134 -15.14 -4.53 26.07
C MET A 134 -13.73 -4.59 25.45
N PHE A 135 -13.45 -3.76 24.43
CA PHE A 135 -12.15 -3.75 23.76
C PHE A 135 -11.74 -2.32 23.39
N GLU A 136 -10.51 -1.95 23.70
CA GLU A 136 -9.92 -0.69 23.25
C GLU A 136 -9.32 -0.86 21.85
N PRO A 137 -9.62 0.04 20.88
CA PRO A 137 -9.00 -0.01 19.57
C PRO A 137 -7.51 0.32 19.69
N HIS A 138 -6.68 -0.55 19.14
CA HIS A 138 -5.25 -0.34 19.01
C HIS A 138 -4.85 -0.43 17.55
N HIS A 139 -3.84 0.33 17.18
CA HIS A 139 -3.21 0.32 15.87
C HIS A 139 -1.89 -0.44 15.95
N CYS A 140 -1.61 -1.26 14.93
CA CYS A 140 -0.27 -1.78 14.71
C CYS A 140 0.16 -1.52 13.27
N VAL A 141 1.46 -1.27 13.09
CA VAL A 141 2.06 -1.15 11.77
C VAL A 141 2.50 -2.53 11.34
N THR A 142 2.12 -2.92 10.12
CA THR A 142 2.54 -4.19 9.52
C THR A 142 2.88 -3.98 8.04
N ALA A 143 3.30 -5.05 7.38
CA ALA A 143 3.50 -5.09 5.95
C ALA A 143 2.29 -5.75 5.27
N CYS A 144 1.73 -5.10 4.24
CA CYS A 144 0.71 -5.68 3.38
C CYS A 144 1.26 -5.97 1.99
N GLY A 145 0.77 -7.05 1.38
CA GLY A 145 0.94 -7.31 -0.04
C GLY A 145 0.12 -6.31 -0.86
N MET A 146 0.73 -5.75 -1.89
CA MET A 146 0.17 -4.73 -2.76
C MET A 146 0.33 -5.19 -4.21
N SER A 147 -0.74 -5.06 -4.98
CA SER A 147 -0.70 -5.24 -6.43
C SER A 147 -0.37 -3.91 -7.13
N VAL A 148 0.44 -3.99 -8.18
CA VAL A 148 0.71 -2.84 -9.05
C VAL A 148 -0.45 -2.70 -10.01
N ARG A 149 -1.11 -1.53 -10.00
CA ARG A 149 -2.21 -1.22 -10.91
C ARG A 149 -1.73 -0.37 -12.07
N ASP A 150 -2.53 -0.35 -13.13
CA ASP A 150 -2.19 0.35 -14.38
C ASP A 150 -2.56 1.84 -14.36
N PHE A 151 -1.96 2.59 -13.45
CA PHE A 151 -2.27 4.00 -13.21
C PHE A 151 -2.05 4.91 -14.43
N ILE A 152 -1.07 4.61 -15.26
CA ILE A 152 -0.69 5.49 -16.38
C ILE A 152 -1.66 5.37 -17.57
N THR A 153 -2.29 4.22 -17.74
CA THR A 153 -3.16 3.91 -18.89
C THR A 153 -4.64 3.84 -18.52
N SER A 154 -4.97 3.52 -17.26
CA SER A 154 -6.34 3.47 -16.76
C SER A 154 -6.71 4.76 -16.03
N TYR A 155 -7.71 5.47 -16.56
CA TYR A 155 -8.21 6.71 -15.96
C TYR A 155 -8.79 6.48 -14.55
N ASP A 156 -9.61 5.43 -14.37
CA ASP A 156 -10.23 5.15 -13.08
C ASP A 156 -9.18 4.82 -12.01
N GLU A 157 -8.11 4.12 -12.38
CA GLU A 157 -7.02 3.85 -11.47
C GLU A 157 -6.20 5.11 -11.19
N ALA A 158 -5.98 6.00 -12.16
CA ALA A 158 -5.34 7.29 -11.93
C ALA A 158 -6.13 8.17 -10.94
N VAL A 159 -7.47 8.14 -11.01
CA VAL A 159 -8.34 8.83 -10.03
C VAL A 159 -8.24 8.18 -8.66
N ARG A 160 -8.27 6.84 -8.57
CA ARG A 160 -8.04 6.15 -7.30
C ARG A 160 -6.69 6.49 -6.69
N LEU A 161 -5.65 6.60 -7.52
CA LEU A 161 -4.32 7.03 -7.07
C LEU A 161 -4.37 8.42 -6.45
N LEU A 162 -5.05 9.39 -7.10
CA LEU A 162 -5.24 10.74 -6.55
C LEU A 162 -5.85 10.66 -5.15
N ASP A 163 -6.95 9.92 -4.98
CA ASP A 163 -7.64 9.80 -3.69
C ASP A 163 -6.76 9.18 -2.60
N LYS A 164 -5.91 8.20 -2.97
CA LYS A 164 -5.00 7.53 -2.03
C LYS A 164 -3.82 8.38 -1.62
N VAL A 165 -3.33 9.23 -2.52
CA VAL A 165 -2.07 9.96 -2.32
C VAL A 165 -2.33 11.39 -1.87
N LEU A 166 -3.36 12.04 -2.39
CA LEU A 166 -3.71 13.44 -2.16
C LEU A 166 -5.21 13.58 -1.80
N PRO A 167 -5.67 12.98 -0.68
CA PRO A 167 -7.09 13.00 -0.32
C PRO A 167 -7.62 14.43 -0.20
N GLY A 168 -8.83 14.63 -0.74
CA GLY A 168 -9.49 15.94 -0.79
C GLY A 168 -9.05 16.85 -1.94
N HIS A 169 -8.09 16.44 -2.77
CA HIS A 169 -7.81 17.13 -4.03
C HIS A 169 -8.80 16.67 -5.11
N GLY A 170 -9.38 17.65 -5.81
CA GLY A 170 -10.10 17.45 -7.05
C GLY A 170 -9.21 17.76 -8.26
N PHE A 171 -9.78 17.64 -9.45
CA PHE A 171 -9.12 18.05 -10.68
C PHE A 171 -10.11 18.51 -11.74
N THR A 172 -9.64 19.43 -12.58
CA THR A 172 -10.34 19.84 -13.81
C THR A 172 -9.59 19.27 -15.00
N LEU A 173 -10.32 18.62 -15.90
CA LEU A 173 -9.78 18.08 -17.15
C LEU A 173 -10.29 18.90 -18.33
N GLN A 174 -9.38 19.30 -19.21
CA GLN A 174 -9.69 19.95 -20.48
C GLN A 174 -8.98 19.23 -21.62
N ARG A 175 -9.75 18.87 -22.66
CA ARG A 175 -9.23 18.26 -23.88
C ARG A 175 -9.23 19.30 -25.00
N THR A 176 -8.06 19.51 -25.60
CA THR A 176 -7.88 20.42 -26.74
C THR A 176 -7.23 19.64 -27.88
N GLY A 177 -8.02 19.26 -28.89
CA GLY A 177 -7.57 18.40 -29.97
C GLY A 177 -7.10 17.02 -29.48
N ARG A 178 -5.82 16.70 -29.71
CA ARG A 178 -5.19 15.44 -29.26
C ARG A 178 -4.50 15.55 -27.89
N ALA A 179 -4.37 16.74 -27.33
CA ALA A 179 -3.77 16.93 -26.02
C ALA A 179 -4.85 16.91 -24.92
N THR A 180 -4.52 16.29 -23.79
CA THR A 180 -5.33 16.36 -22.57
C THR A 180 -4.56 17.14 -21.53
N THR A 181 -5.20 18.16 -20.96
CA THR A 181 -4.64 18.98 -19.88
C THR A 181 -5.43 18.73 -18.61
N VAL A 182 -4.72 18.57 -17.50
CA VAL A 182 -5.28 18.35 -16.16
C VAL A 182 -4.73 19.40 -15.22
N ARG A 183 -5.56 19.83 -14.27
CA ARG A 183 -5.20 20.77 -13.22
C ARG A 183 -5.74 20.27 -11.89
N LEU A 184 -4.90 20.19 -10.87
CA LEU A 184 -5.34 19.84 -9.52
C LEU A 184 -5.91 21.06 -8.79
N GLU A 185 -6.93 20.81 -7.97
CA GLU A 185 -7.66 21.84 -7.25
C GLU A 185 -7.98 21.36 -5.83
N LYS A 186 -7.84 22.25 -4.84
CA LYS A 186 -8.19 21.95 -3.44
C LYS A 186 -8.56 23.23 -2.70
N ASP A 187 -9.71 23.26 -2.06
CA ASP A 187 -10.15 24.37 -1.19
C ASP A 187 -9.95 25.77 -1.81
N GLY A 188 -10.27 25.91 -3.11
CA GLY A 188 -10.09 27.16 -3.87
C GLY A 188 -8.66 27.45 -4.34
N SER A 189 -7.66 26.68 -3.90
CA SER A 189 -6.32 26.68 -4.50
C SER A 189 -6.33 25.94 -5.84
N ILE A 190 -5.60 26.50 -6.81
CA ILE A 190 -5.57 26.03 -8.18
C ILE A 190 -4.11 25.81 -8.58
N GLY A 191 -3.78 24.57 -8.95
CA GLY A 191 -2.45 24.18 -9.40
C GLY A 191 -2.15 24.57 -10.86
N PRO A 192 -0.93 24.29 -11.34
CA PRO A 192 -0.57 24.46 -12.74
C PRO A 192 -1.35 23.50 -13.65
N ARG A 193 -1.46 23.87 -14.94
CA ARG A 193 -2.02 22.98 -15.96
C ARG A 193 -0.91 22.08 -16.51
N ILE A 194 -1.10 20.78 -16.36
CA ILE A 194 -0.17 19.75 -16.84
C ILE A 194 -0.76 19.05 -18.05
N THR A 195 0.05 18.87 -19.09
CA THR A 195 -0.38 18.28 -20.36
C THR A 195 0.13 16.84 -20.48
N GLY A 196 -0.73 15.95 -20.92
CA GLY A 196 -0.39 14.57 -21.28
C GLY A 196 -1.05 14.13 -22.58
N SER A 197 -0.59 13.00 -23.12
CA SER A 197 -1.15 12.40 -24.33
C SER A 197 -2.60 11.92 -24.15
N HIS A 198 -3.00 11.62 -22.91
CA HIS A 198 -4.32 11.16 -22.53
C HIS A 198 -4.58 11.47 -21.05
N ALA A 199 -5.84 11.33 -20.61
CA ALA A 199 -6.32 11.74 -19.31
C ALA A 199 -5.55 11.11 -18.12
N ALA A 200 -5.34 9.79 -18.16
CA ALA A 200 -4.67 9.05 -17.08
C ALA A 200 -3.24 9.57 -16.85
N LEU A 201 -2.41 9.61 -17.90
CA LEU A 201 -1.05 10.15 -17.80
C LEU A 201 -1.03 11.63 -17.39
N ALA A 202 -1.91 12.47 -17.94
CA ALA A 202 -1.96 13.88 -17.56
C ALA A 202 -2.27 14.05 -16.06
N LEU A 203 -3.17 13.23 -15.51
CA LEU A 203 -3.49 13.23 -14.09
C LEU A 203 -2.33 12.72 -13.24
N VAL A 204 -1.68 11.61 -13.63
CA VAL A 204 -0.50 11.08 -12.93
C VAL A 204 0.63 12.12 -12.90
N LEU A 205 0.92 12.77 -14.03
CA LEU A 205 1.93 13.84 -14.09
C LEU A 205 1.58 15.01 -13.17
N ALA A 206 0.30 15.40 -13.10
CA ALA A 206 -0.14 16.46 -12.20
C ALA A 206 0.01 16.09 -10.71
N ILE A 207 -0.24 14.82 -10.35
CA ILE A 207 0.01 14.31 -8.99
C ILE A 207 1.50 14.39 -8.64
N LEU A 208 2.37 13.95 -9.56
CA LEU A 208 3.82 13.97 -9.35
C LEU A 208 4.36 15.39 -9.22
N ASP A 209 3.95 16.32 -10.10
CA ASP A 209 4.35 17.73 -10.05
C ASP A 209 3.93 18.40 -8.73
N HIS A 210 2.69 18.15 -8.28
CA HIS A 210 2.22 18.69 -7.00
C HIS A 210 3.01 18.14 -5.81
N LEU A 211 3.29 16.85 -5.80
CA LEU A 211 4.05 16.22 -4.72
C LEU A 211 5.54 16.57 -4.73
N GLU A 212 6.12 16.89 -5.89
CA GLU A 212 7.47 17.43 -5.98
C GLU A 212 7.56 18.77 -5.22
N GLN A 213 6.58 19.66 -5.44
CA GLN A 213 6.54 20.98 -4.82
C GLN A 213 6.10 20.94 -3.35
N ALA A 214 5.17 20.05 -3.01
CA ALA A 214 4.57 19.93 -1.69
C ALA A 214 4.55 18.45 -1.22
N PRO A 215 5.71 17.83 -0.92
CA PRO A 215 5.76 16.40 -0.55
C PRO A 215 5.00 16.08 0.75
N HIS A 216 4.84 17.10 1.62
CA HIS A 216 4.08 17.00 2.87
C HIS A 216 2.55 16.96 2.66
N ALA A 217 2.05 17.30 1.46
CA ALA A 217 0.63 17.21 1.14
C ALA A 217 0.16 15.77 0.92
N ALA A 218 1.10 14.83 0.72
CA ALA A 218 0.80 13.41 0.61
C ALA A 218 0.08 12.92 1.89
N ALA A 219 -0.98 12.11 1.73
CA ALA A 219 -1.58 11.39 2.84
C ALA A 219 -0.49 10.65 3.61
N PRO A 220 -0.43 10.69 4.96
CA PRO A 220 0.62 10.00 5.70
C PRO A 220 0.54 8.49 5.43
N TRP A 221 -0.57 7.86 5.80
CA TRP A 221 -0.79 6.44 5.65
C TRP A 221 -1.41 6.07 4.30
N ARG A 222 -0.54 5.81 3.32
CA ARG A 222 -0.91 5.47 1.93
C ARG A 222 -0.94 3.95 1.73
N THR A 223 -2.00 3.46 1.09
CA THR A 223 -2.12 2.07 0.62
C THR A 223 -2.88 2.06 -0.72
N ILE A 224 -2.41 1.26 -1.68
CA ILE A 224 -3.01 1.07 -3.02
C ILE A 224 -4.23 0.16 -2.95
#